data_AF-A0A8S3GD65-F1
#
_entry.id   AF-A0A8S3GD65-F1
#
_cell.length_a   1.000
_cell.length_b   1.000
_cell.length_c   1.000
_cell.angle_alpha   90.00
_cell.angle_beta   90.00
_cell.angle_gamma   90.00
#
_symmetry.space_group_name_H-M   'P 1'
#
loop_
_entity.id
_entity.type
_entity.pdbx_description
1 polymer ?
#
loop_
_entity_poly.entity_id
_entity_poly.type
_entity_poly.pdbx_seq_one_letter_code
_entity_poly.pdbx_strand_id
1 'polypeptide(L)'
;NILTQTNIGVQDEVRVQLTSNHHLKRNIRRWRQETNAAPTPFNINFPVVPDNYHQTTRDTIFLRKDTGPASDRILIFFTDEQRNIMENATVSFETYP
;
A
#
# COMPACT_ATOMS: atom_id res chain seq x y z
N ASN A 1 10.05 8.40 13.02
CA ASN A 1 10.87 8.06 14.18
C ASN A 1 11.68 9.28 14.54
N ILE A 2 11.32 10.13 15.50
CA ILE A 2 10.84 9.85 16.85
C ILE A 2 9.92 11.03 17.24
N LEU A 3 8.62 10.82 17.38
CA LEU A 3 7.74 11.71 18.14
C LEU A 3 6.76 10.85 18.94
N THR A 4 7.34 9.99 19.76
CA THR A 4 6.69 9.39 20.92
C THR A 4 7.38 9.94 22.16
N GLN A 5 7.07 11.19 22.50
CA GLN A 5 7.25 11.74 23.85
C GLN A 5 5.99 12.56 24.14
N THR A 6 4.99 11.87 24.71
CA THR A 6 4.61 11.93 26.14
C THR A 6 3.84 13.19 26.49
N ASN A 7 2.52 13.01 26.55
CA ASN A 7 1.46 13.90 27.03
C ASN A 7 1.63 14.27 28.53
N ILE A 8 2.72 14.91 28.93
CA ILE A 8 2.85 15.38 30.31
C ILE A 8 3.36 16.81 30.31
N GLY A 9 2.42 17.74 30.41
CA GLY A 9 2.68 19.11 30.87
C GLY A 9 3.00 20.13 29.79
N VAL A 10 1.98 20.60 29.06
CA VAL A 10 2.03 21.94 28.46
C VAL A 10 0.72 22.64 28.83
N GLN A 11 0.76 23.34 29.97
CA GLN A 11 -0.11 24.50 30.21
C GLN A 11 0.35 25.58 29.25
N ASP A 12 -0.21 25.57 28.05
CA ASP A 12 -0.33 26.71 27.14
C ASP A 12 -1.16 26.19 25.98
N GLU A 13 -2.44 26.58 25.95
CA GLU A 13 -3.36 26.24 24.87
C GLU A 13 -2.92 26.95 23.58
N VAL A 14 -1.88 26.43 22.93
CA VAL A 14 -1.72 26.64 21.48
C VAL A 14 -2.89 25.90 20.86
N ARG A 15 -3.99 26.63 20.62
CA ARG A 15 -5.04 26.19 19.71
C ARG A 15 -4.41 26.01 18.34
N VAL A 16 -3.83 24.84 18.10
CA VAL A 16 -3.46 24.39 16.76
C VAL A 16 -4.77 24.29 16.01
N GLN A 17 -5.10 25.30 15.20
CA GLN A 17 -6.20 25.20 14.26
C GLN A 17 -5.87 24.04 13.34
N LEU A 18 -6.53 22.90 13.58
CA LEU A 18 -6.50 21.78 12.66
C LEU A 18 -6.90 22.34 11.29
N THR A 19 -5.99 22.23 10.32
CA THR A 19 -6.28 22.60 8.93
C THR A 19 -7.63 22.02 8.55
N SER A 20 -8.51 22.87 7.99
CA SER A 20 -9.87 22.45 7.65
C SER A 20 -9.82 21.13 6.87
N ASN A 21 -10.77 20.23 7.15
CA ASN A 21 -10.86 18.94 6.45
C ASN A 21 -10.82 19.09 4.91
N HIS A 22 -11.32 20.23 4.42
CA HIS A 22 -11.25 20.60 3.01
C HIS A 22 -9.80 20.79 2.50
N HIS A 23 -8.95 21.48 3.26
CA HIS A 23 -7.53 21.68 2.91
C HIS A 23 -6.78 20.35 2.92
N LEU A 24 -7.04 19.50 3.91
CA LEU A 24 -6.43 18.18 3.99
C LEU A 24 -6.80 17.31 2.78
N LYS A 25 -8.10 17.24 2.43
CA LYS A 25 -8.57 16.52 1.24
C LYS A 25 -7.96 17.04 -0.05
N ARG A 26 -7.86 18.37 -0.20
CA ARG A 26 -7.24 19.01 -1.37
C ARG A 26 -5.76 18.65 -1.48
N ASN A 27 -5.03 18.71 -0.38
CA ASN A 27 -3.60 18.39 -0.34
C ASN A 27 -3.35 16.90 -0.62
N ILE A 28 -4.17 16.00 -0.06
CA ILE A 28 -4.10 14.56 -0.38
C ILE A 28 -4.38 14.33 -1.86
N ARG A 29 -5.41 14.96 -2.43
CA ARG A 29 -5.73 14.82 -3.85
C ARG A 29 -4.58 15.30 -4.74
N ARG A 30 -4.02 16.47 -4.43
CA ARG A 30 -2.88 17.04 -5.16
C ARG A 30 -1.65 16.14 -5.06
N TRP A 31 -1.32 15.68 -3.86
CA TRP A 31 -0.20 14.76 -3.65
C TRP A 31 -0.37 13.45 -4.42
N ARG A 32 -1.59 12.88 -4.46
CA ARG A 32 -1.89 11.68 -5.27
C ARG A 32 -1.69 11.91 -6.77
N GLN A 33 -2.04 13.08 -7.27
CA GLN A 33 -1.82 13.46 -8.67
C GLN A 33 -0.32 13.64 -8.98
N GLU A 34 0.44 14.24 -8.08
CA GLU A 34 1.88 14.45 -8.24
C GLU A 34 2.70 13.14 -8.15
N THR A 35 2.19 12.13 -7.44
CA THR A 35 2.89 10.86 -7.18
C THR A 35 2.43 9.70 -8.07
N ASN A 36 1.57 9.93 -9.06
CA ASN A 36 0.92 8.86 -9.84
C ASN A 36 0.27 7.79 -8.94
N ALA A 37 -0.28 8.21 -7.80
CA ALA A 37 -0.90 7.29 -6.84
C ALA A 37 -2.12 6.59 -7.45
N ALA A 38 -2.46 5.43 -6.89
CA ALA A 38 -3.61 4.64 -7.31
C ALA A 38 -4.90 5.48 -7.40
N PRO A 39 -5.69 5.34 -8.49
CA PRO A 39 -6.97 6.03 -8.62
C PRO A 39 -7.87 5.62 -7.45
N THR A 40 -8.71 6.55 -7.02
CA THR A 40 -9.67 6.23 -5.96
C THR A 40 -10.69 5.24 -6.54
N PRO A 41 -10.92 4.08 -5.88
CA PRO A 41 -11.86 3.10 -6.41
C PRO A 41 -13.25 3.73 -6.52
N PHE A 42 -13.92 3.50 -7.65
CA PHE A 42 -15.29 3.98 -7.90
C PHE A 42 -16.31 3.34 -6.94
N ASN A 43 -16.02 2.13 -6.46
CA ASN A 43 -16.87 1.41 -5.53
C ASN A 43 -15.98 0.73 -4.47
N ILE A 44 -16.17 1.11 -3.20
CA ILE A 44 -15.41 0.58 -2.06
C ILE A 44 -15.75 -0.90 -1.82
N ASN A 45 -16.96 -1.33 -2.18
CA ASN A 45 -17.42 -2.70 -1.96
C ASN A 45 -16.89 -3.67 -3.03
N PHE A 46 -16.52 -3.16 -4.20
CA PHE A 46 -16.01 -3.96 -5.31
C PHE A 46 -14.83 -3.23 -5.98
N PRO A 47 -13.68 -3.13 -5.29
CA PRO A 47 -12.53 -2.43 -5.84
C PRO A 47 -11.96 -3.24 -6.99
N VAL A 48 -12.15 -2.79 -8.24
CA VAL A 48 -11.46 -3.36 -9.40
C VAL A 48 -10.03 -2.83 -9.41
N VAL A 49 -9.04 -3.73 -9.54
CA VAL A 49 -7.65 -3.31 -9.74
C VAL A 49 -7.47 -3.01 -11.23
N PRO A 50 -7.05 -1.79 -11.61
CA PRO A 50 -6.85 -1.47 -13.02
C PRO A 50 -5.60 -2.15 -13.60
N ASP A 51 -5.60 -2.44 -14.90
CA ASP A 51 -4.54 -3.20 -15.57
C ASP A 51 -3.15 -2.60 -15.44
N ASN A 52 -3.04 -1.26 -15.36
CA ASN A 52 -1.77 -0.58 -15.18
C ASN A 52 -1.14 -0.81 -13.78
N TYR A 53 -1.88 -1.39 -12.84
CA TYR A 53 -1.36 -1.83 -11.53
C TYR A 53 -1.01 -3.32 -11.51
N HIS A 54 -1.15 -4.03 -12.64
CA HIS A 54 -0.73 -5.43 -12.76
C HIS A 54 0.77 -5.56 -13.05
N GLN A 55 1.41 -4.46 -13.45
CA GLN A 55 2.81 -4.42 -13.87
C GLN A 55 3.68 -3.60 -12.89
N THR A 56 4.96 -3.94 -12.84
CA THR A 56 5.98 -3.10 -12.18
C THR A 56 6.28 -1.86 -13.03
N THR A 57 7.09 -0.94 -12.50
CA THR A 57 7.63 0.21 -13.26
C THR A 57 8.52 -0.17 -14.45
N ARG A 58 8.87 -1.46 -14.59
CA ARG A 58 9.65 -2.03 -15.70
C ARG A 58 8.79 -2.91 -16.61
N ASP A 59 7.49 -2.66 -16.67
CA ASP A 59 6.50 -3.40 -17.47
C ASP A 59 6.45 -4.92 -17.23
N THR A 60 6.95 -5.37 -16.07
CA THR A 60 6.96 -6.80 -15.71
C THR A 60 5.67 -7.15 -15.00
N ILE A 61 5.00 -8.24 -15.39
CA ILE A 61 3.79 -8.71 -14.70
C ILE A 61 4.13 -9.07 -13.24
N PHE A 62 3.45 -8.40 -12.32
CA PHE A 62 3.63 -8.50 -10.87
C PHE A 62 2.39 -9.08 -10.19
N LEU A 63 1.18 -8.63 -10.54
CA LEU A 63 -0.05 -9.26 -10.06
C LEU A 63 -0.35 -10.50 -10.91
N ARG A 64 -0.22 -11.68 -10.33
CA ARG A 64 -0.33 -12.97 -11.04
C ARG A 64 -1.65 -13.66 -10.83
N LYS A 65 -2.27 -13.46 -9.67
CA LYS A 65 -3.60 -14.00 -9.36
C LYS A 65 -4.42 -12.96 -8.64
N ASP A 66 -5.65 -12.83 -9.09
CA ASP A 66 -6.71 -12.09 -8.46
C ASP A 66 -7.97 -12.94 -8.52
N THR A 67 -8.54 -13.31 -7.37
CA THR A 67 -9.77 -14.10 -7.31
C THR A 67 -11.02 -13.28 -7.57
N GLY A 68 -10.87 -11.97 -7.84
CA GLY A 68 -11.97 -11.07 -8.13
C GLY A 68 -12.57 -10.46 -6.87
N PRO A 69 -13.57 -9.58 -7.04
CA PRO A 69 -14.11 -8.78 -5.95
C PRO A 69 -15.03 -9.63 -5.07
N ALA A 70 -14.50 -10.11 -3.95
CA ALA A 70 -15.20 -10.84 -2.90
C ALA A 70 -14.65 -10.41 -1.53
N SER A 71 -15.37 -10.74 -0.44
CA SER A 71 -14.90 -10.46 0.93
C SER A 71 -13.60 -11.19 1.28
N ASP A 72 -13.34 -12.33 0.63
CA ASP A 72 -12.20 -13.21 0.78
C ASP A 72 -11.25 -13.13 -0.44
N ARG A 73 -11.23 -11.98 -1.13
CA ARG A 73 -10.37 -11.77 -2.29
C ARG A 73 -8.90 -12.06 -1.98
N ILE A 74 -8.31 -12.96 -2.75
CA ILE A 74 -6.90 -13.33 -2.67
C ILE A 74 -6.16 -12.68 -3.83
N LEU A 75 -5.13 -11.90 -3.49
CA LEU A 75 -4.17 -11.32 -4.43
C LEU A 75 -2.82 -12.01 -4.26
N ILE A 76 -2.25 -12.50 -5.36
CA ILE A 76 -0.91 -13.09 -5.36
C ILE A 76 0.01 -12.25 -6.24
N PHE A 77 1.09 -11.77 -5.62
CA PHE A 77 2.06 -10.89 -6.25
C PHE A 77 3.43 -11.55 -6.30
N PHE A 78 4.02 -11.63 -7.49
CA PHE A 78 5.43 -11.94 -7.67
C PHE A 78 5.87 -11.66 -9.11
N THR A 79 7.13 -11.29 -9.27
CA THR A 79 7.80 -11.20 -10.58
C THR A 79 8.30 -12.56 -11.04
N ASP A 80 8.63 -12.71 -12.33
CA ASP A 80 9.23 -13.95 -12.83
C ASP A 80 10.61 -14.23 -12.18
N GLU A 81 11.34 -13.19 -11.81
CA GLU A 81 12.58 -13.30 -11.03
C GLU A 81 12.31 -13.95 -9.67
N GLN A 82 11.32 -13.47 -8.93
CA GLN A 82 10.93 -14.02 -7.64
C GLN A 82 10.43 -15.45 -7.76
N ARG A 83 9.66 -15.76 -8.82
CA ARG A 83 9.24 -17.14 -9.13
C ARG A 83 10.46 -18.04 -9.31
N ASN A 84 11.42 -17.64 -10.13
CA ASN A 84 12.65 -18.40 -10.36
C ASN A 84 13.43 -18.62 -9.07
N ILE A 85 13.53 -17.60 -8.21
CA ILE A 85 14.19 -17.74 -6.91
C ILE A 85 13.46 -18.77 -6.04
N MET A 86 12.13 -18.73 -5.99
CA MET A 86 11.35 -19.69 -5.20
C MET A 86 11.44 -21.12 -5.72
N GLU A 87 11.39 -21.31 -7.05
CA GLU A 87 11.44 -22.65 -7.66
C GLU A 87 12.84 -23.28 -7.56
N ASN A 88 13.90 -22.45 -7.58
CA ASN A 88 15.28 -22.91 -7.49
C ASN A 88 15.88 -22.79 -6.08
N ALA A 89 15.10 -22.33 -5.10
CA ALA A 89 15.54 -22.28 -3.72
C ALA A 89 15.63 -23.69 -3.15
N THR A 90 16.85 -24.18 -2.96
CA THR A 90 17.11 -25.37 -2.15
C THR A 90 16.80 -25.04 -0.70
N VAL A 91 15.68 -25.55 -0.19
CA VAL A 91 15.35 -25.41 1.25
C VAL A 91 16.25 -26.36 2.04
N SER A 92 17.35 -25.84 2.57
CA SER A 92 18.13 -26.53 3.60
C SER A 92 17.39 -26.39 4.93
N PHE A 93 16.61 -27.41 5.29
CA PHE A 93 16.11 -27.52 6.65
C PHE A 93 17.28 -27.90 7.57
N GLU A 94 17.91 -26.90 8.17
CA GLU A 94 18.75 -27.14 9.34
C GLU A 94 17.83 -27.53 10.49
N THR A 95 17.70 -28.84 10.70
CA THR A 95 17.08 -29.39 11.91
C THR A 95 17.97 -28.98 13.08
N TYR A 96 17.59 -27.93 13.80
CA TYR A 96 18.24 -27.59 15.06
C TYR A 96 17.97 -28.70 16.09
N PRO A 97 19.01 -29.23 16.76
CA PRO A 97 18.91 -30.37 17.68
C PRO A 97 18.12 -30.07 18.95
#